data_AF-A0A946Q2W0-F1
#
_entry.id   AF-A0A946Q2W0-F1
#
_cell.length_a   1.000
_cell.length_b   1.000
_cell.length_c   1.000
_cell.angle_alpha   90.00
_cell.angle_beta   90.00
_cell.angle_gamma   90.00
#
_symmetry.space_group_name_H-M   'P 1'
#
loop_
_entity.id
_entity.type
_entity.pdbx_description
1 polymer ?
#
loop_
_entity_poly.entity_id
_entity_poly.type
_entity_poly.pdbx_seq_one_letter_code
_entity_poly.pdbx_strand_id
1 'polypeptide(L)'
;MPEIGDDERKQFFEDGFLIIRNAVSSELVARARALIEEAIPRDERHLLVPGNLATHVDVTGLFNRSTLADTMKRLMGPFPPIISSQVAVTPPFNQSGGKPGIHVDGGWSGVIPESAEEIDTTTCRPKDAAKYFGENDEKRGTNDGLLWMNPERTLSYGSYTALVGVALNDQHEPGNGQLGVLKGTHKDV
;
A
#
# COMPACT_ATOMS: atom_id res chain seq x y z
N MET A 1 20.01 -5.55 12.64
CA MET A 1 18.84 -6.46 12.66
C MET A 1 19.05 -7.53 11.62
N PRO A 2 18.53 -8.76 11.82
CA PRO A 2 18.79 -9.85 10.91
C PRO A 2 18.24 -9.50 9.52
N GLU A 3 19.04 -9.83 8.53
CA GLU A 3 18.74 -9.69 7.11
C GLU A 3 17.53 -10.57 6.75
N ILE A 4 16.70 -10.17 5.77
CA ILE A 4 15.69 -11.10 5.22
C ILE A 4 16.46 -12.26 4.57
N GLY A 5 16.36 -13.44 5.17
CA GLY A 5 16.93 -14.68 4.66
C GLY A 5 16.01 -15.37 3.66
N ASP A 6 16.46 -16.53 3.18
CA ASP A 6 15.73 -17.32 2.17
C ASP A 6 14.39 -17.83 2.69
N ASP A 7 14.30 -18.13 3.99
CA ASP A 7 13.05 -18.56 4.62
C ASP A 7 12.01 -17.44 4.65
N GLU A 8 12.39 -16.21 4.99
CA GLU A 8 11.47 -15.07 4.92
C GLU A 8 11.06 -14.74 3.48
N ARG A 9 11.96 -14.90 2.50
CA ARG A 9 11.62 -14.75 1.07
C ARG A 9 10.61 -15.79 0.62
N LYS A 10 10.84 -17.05 0.99
CA LYS A 10 9.92 -18.15 0.70
C LYS A 10 8.57 -17.90 1.37
N GLN A 11 8.58 -17.48 2.64
CA GLN A 11 7.35 -17.14 3.34
C GLN A 11 6.62 -15.99 2.65
N PHE A 12 7.31 -14.92 2.29
CA PHE A 12 6.71 -13.79 1.57
C PHE A 12 6.05 -14.24 0.25
N PHE A 13 6.74 -15.10 -0.52
CA PHE A 13 6.20 -15.66 -1.75
C PHE A 13 4.95 -16.53 -1.52
N GLU A 14 4.96 -17.37 -0.47
CA GLU A 14 3.86 -18.28 -0.16
C GLU A 14 2.66 -17.60 0.48
N ASP A 15 2.91 -16.68 1.43
CA ASP A 15 1.90 -16.04 2.27
C ASP A 15 1.40 -14.71 1.71
N GLY A 16 2.20 -14.04 0.86
CA GLY A 16 1.87 -12.74 0.27
C GLY A 16 2.22 -11.53 1.13
N PHE A 17 2.73 -11.75 2.34
CA PHE A 17 3.15 -10.70 3.25
C PHE A 17 4.30 -11.14 4.15
N LEU A 18 4.99 -10.17 4.73
CA LEU A 18 6.03 -10.37 5.73
C LEU A 18 5.85 -9.38 6.88
N ILE A 19 6.00 -9.84 8.12
CA ILE A 19 5.97 -8.98 9.31
C ILE A 19 7.41 -8.71 9.74
N ILE A 20 7.87 -7.47 9.58
CA ILE A 20 9.21 -7.04 9.97
C ILE A 20 9.12 -6.29 11.30
N ARG A 21 9.52 -6.94 12.38
CA ARG A 21 9.47 -6.34 13.72
C ARG A 21 10.59 -5.31 13.88
N ASN A 22 10.25 -4.22 14.57
CA ASN A 22 11.19 -3.15 14.91
C ASN A 22 11.91 -2.53 13.68
N ALA A 23 11.28 -2.57 12.50
CA ALA A 23 11.85 -2.01 11.27
C ALA A 23 11.99 -0.48 11.33
N VAL A 24 11.15 0.17 12.13
CA VAL A 24 11.10 1.63 12.31
C VAL A 24 11.44 1.95 13.77
N SER A 25 12.32 2.92 13.99
CA SER A 25 12.69 3.33 15.35
C SER A 25 11.52 3.99 16.08
N SER A 26 11.47 3.84 17.39
CA SER A 26 10.47 4.51 18.25
C SER A 26 10.51 6.03 18.09
N GLU A 27 11.68 6.60 17.83
CA GLU A 27 11.87 8.03 17.59
C GLU A 27 11.17 8.51 16.30
N LEU A 28 11.29 7.75 15.20
CA LEU A 28 10.59 8.04 13.95
C LEU A 28 9.07 7.93 14.12
N VAL A 29 8.61 6.88 14.81
CA VAL A 29 7.19 6.68 15.13
C VAL A 29 6.66 7.84 15.98
N ALA A 30 7.39 8.25 17.02
CA ALA A 30 6.97 9.33 17.90
C ALA A 30 6.81 10.67 17.16
N ARG A 31 7.76 11.03 16.29
CA ARG A 31 7.67 12.26 15.49
C ARG A 31 6.48 12.25 14.54
N ALA A 32 6.32 11.18 13.75
CA ALA A 32 5.22 11.07 12.81
C ALA A 32 3.85 11.10 13.53
N ARG A 33 3.75 10.38 14.65
CA ARG A 33 2.53 10.32 15.45
C ARG A 33 2.16 11.67 16.07
N ALA A 34 3.13 12.42 16.59
CA ALA A 34 2.87 13.76 17.12
C ALA A 34 2.26 14.69 16.06
N LEU A 35 2.80 14.66 14.83
CA LEU A 35 2.27 15.43 13.71
C LEU A 35 0.85 15.02 13.32
N ILE A 36 0.57 13.71 13.28
CA ILE A 36 -0.76 13.19 12.94
C ILE A 36 -1.78 13.58 14.01
N GLU A 37 -1.42 13.43 15.29
CA GLU A 37 -2.31 13.78 16.41
C GLU A 37 -2.56 15.28 16.55
N GLU A 38 -1.63 16.14 16.11
CA GLU A 38 -1.81 17.58 16.04
C GLU A 38 -2.73 17.99 14.88
N ALA A 39 -2.60 17.31 13.73
CA ALA A 39 -3.31 17.65 12.51
C ALA A 39 -4.73 17.05 12.41
N ILE A 40 -4.99 15.91 13.06
CA ILE A 40 -6.22 15.12 12.88
C ILE A 40 -6.98 15.02 14.21
N PRO A 41 -8.29 15.36 14.24
CA PRO A 41 -9.13 15.15 15.42
C PRO A 41 -9.15 13.68 15.86
N ARG A 42 -9.02 13.44 17.17
CA ARG A 42 -8.88 12.09 17.73
C ARG A 42 -10.16 11.26 17.69
N ASP A 43 -11.30 11.89 17.49
CA ASP A 43 -12.64 11.30 17.48
C ASP A 43 -13.20 11.10 16.05
N GLU A 44 -12.43 11.46 15.03
CA GLU A 44 -12.85 11.36 13.63
C GLU A 44 -12.09 10.26 12.87
N ARG A 45 -12.81 9.57 11.98
CA ARG A 45 -12.20 8.64 11.01
C ARG A 45 -11.69 9.43 9.82
N HIS A 46 -10.40 9.27 9.52
CA HIS A 46 -9.78 9.84 8.32
C HIS A 46 -9.12 8.71 7.52
N LEU A 47 -9.64 8.42 6.34
CA LEU A 47 -9.04 7.41 5.43
C LEU A 47 -7.83 7.96 4.67
N LEU A 48 -7.83 9.26 4.42
CA LEU A 48 -6.77 9.98 3.74
C LEU A 48 -6.53 11.27 4.50
N VAL A 49 -5.31 11.43 5.02
CA VAL A 49 -4.89 12.70 5.62
C VAL A 49 -4.62 13.76 4.55
N PRO A 50 -4.63 15.06 4.93
CA PRO A 50 -4.24 16.14 4.02
C PRO A 50 -2.88 15.93 3.36
N GLY A 51 -2.75 16.39 2.11
CA GLY A 51 -1.56 16.17 1.27
C GLY A 51 -0.25 16.67 1.89
N ASN A 52 -0.28 17.76 2.67
CA ASN A 52 0.89 18.27 3.39
C ASN A 52 1.37 17.30 4.48
N LEU A 53 0.46 16.56 5.13
CA LEU A 53 0.83 15.55 6.12
C LEU A 53 1.30 14.27 5.43
N ALA A 54 0.59 13.82 4.38
CA ALA A 54 0.93 12.66 3.56
C ALA A 54 2.34 12.73 2.94
N THR A 55 2.81 13.94 2.65
CA THR A 55 4.13 14.23 2.05
C THR A 55 5.16 14.73 3.07
N HIS A 56 4.80 14.87 4.35
CA HIS A 56 5.71 15.39 5.38
C HIS A 56 6.91 14.46 5.58
N VAL A 57 8.09 15.03 5.83
CA VAL A 57 9.35 14.29 5.89
C VAL A 57 9.42 13.30 7.05
N ASP A 58 8.74 13.58 8.16
CA ASP A 58 8.64 12.63 9.28
C ASP A 58 7.66 11.50 9.01
N VAL A 59 6.64 11.72 8.17
CA VAL A 59 5.69 10.67 7.76
C VAL A 59 6.31 9.77 6.70
N THR A 60 6.80 10.34 5.59
CA THR A 60 7.53 9.58 4.56
C THR A 60 8.83 8.97 5.10
N GLY A 61 9.40 9.58 6.15
CA GLY A 61 10.57 9.09 6.88
C GLY A 61 10.35 7.76 7.59
N LEU A 62 9.12 7.39 7.94
CA LEU A 62 8.80 6.06 8.49
C LEU A 62 9.26 4.93 7.54
N PHE A 63 9.23 5.19 6.24
CA PHE A 63 9.75 4.27 5.22
C PHE A 63 11.17 4.65 4.78
N ASN A 64 11.37 5.88 4.32
CA ASN A 64 12.62 6.31 3.66
C ASN A 64 13.84 6.32 4.61
N ARG A 65 13.63 6.49 5.91
CA ARG A 65 14.69 6.56 6.93
C ARG A 65 14.72 5.33 7.84
N SER A 66 14.03 4.26 7.46
CA SER A 66 13.97 3.01 8.21
C SER A 66 14.58 1.87 7.39
N THR A 67 14.71 0.68 8.00
CA THR A 67 15.24 -0.49 7.29
C THR A 67 14.28 -1.02 6.23
N LEU A 68 13.05 -0.51 6.16
CA LEU A 68 12.03 -0.91 5.18
C LEU A 68 12.47 -0.59 3.75
N ALA A 69 13.06 0.58 3.50
CA ALA A 69 13.50 0.97 2.17
C ALA A 69 14.54 -0.02 1.60
N ASP A 70 15.56 -0.37 2.39
CA ASP A 70 16.60 -1.32 1.96
C ASP A 70 16.08 -2.75 1.87
N THR A 71 15.10 -3.08 2.69
CA THR A 71 14.40 -4.36 2.61
C THR A 71 13.63 -4.51 1.30
N MET A 72 12.84 -3.49 0.95
CA MET A 72 12.12 -3.45 -0.32
C MET A 72 13.05 -3.49 -1.52
N LYS A 73 14.20 -2.80 -1.46
CA LYS A 73 15.18 -2.81 -2.57
C LYS A 73 15.74 -4.21 -2.83
N ARG A 74 15.90 -5.01 -1.77
CA ARG A 74 16.38 -6.40 -1.88
C ARG A 74 15.31 -7.38 -2.34
N LEU A 75 14.04 -7.10 -2.02
CA LEU A 75 12.91 -7.93 -2.43
C LEU A 75 12.47 -7.64 -3.87
N MET A 76 12.47 -6.38 -4.28
CA MET A 76 11.83 -5.92 -5.52
C MET A 76 12.78 -5.21 -6.49
N GLY A 77 14.04 -5.01 -6.13
CA GLY A 77 14.99 -4.23 -6.92
C GLY A 77 14.94 -2.73 -6.61
N PRO A 78 15.77 -1.93 -7.31
CA PRO A 78 15.90 -0.49 -7.03
C PRO A 78 14.62 0.27 -7.39
N PHE A 79 14.27 1.25 -6.56
CA PHE A 79 13.15 2.18 -6.78
C PHE A 79 13.50 3.55 -6.16
N PRO A 80 12.90 4.66 -6.66
CA PRO A 80 13.14 5.99 -6.10
C PRO A 80 12.55 6.12 -4.68
N PRO A 81 13.04 7.05 -3.84
CA PRO A 81 12.43 7.30 -2.53
C PRO A 81 10.93 7.60 -2.64
N ILE A 82 10.13 7.18 -1.65
CA ILE A 82 8.71 7.52 -1.64
C ILE A 82 8.54 9.03 -1.42
N ILE A 83 7.59 9.64 -2.11
CA ILE A 83 7.32 11.08 -2.02
C ILE A 83 6.01 11.39 -1.29
N SER A 84 5.17 10.38 -1.05
CA SER A 84 3.87 10.50 -0.40
C SER A 84 3.47 9.15 0.21
N SER A 85 2.50 9.20 1.12
CA SER A 85 1.92 8.02 1.77
C SER A 85 0.44 8.26 2.10
N GLN A 86 -0.33 7.19 2.21
CA GLN A 86 -1.65 7.25 2.83
C GLN A 86 -1.49 7.02 4.34
N VAL A 87 -2.24 7.78 5.13
CA VAL A 87 -2.32 7.60 6.58
C VAL A 87 -3.79 7.38 6.93
N ALA A 88 -4.10 6.17 7.39
CA ALA A 88 -5.44 5.82 7.85
C ALA A 88 -5.52 6.01 9.38
N VAL A 89 -6.41 6.91 9.82
CA VAL A 89 -6.68 7.18 11.23
C VAL A 89 -8.06 6.63 11.58
N THR A 90 -8.09 5.70 12.54
CA THR A 90 -9.32 5.12 13.08
C THR A 90 -9.42 5.47 14.56
N PRO A 91 -10.46 6.21 14.98
CA PRO A 91 -10.63 6.57 16.38
C PRO A 91 -11.03 5.34 17.22
N PRO A 92 -10.78 5.36 18.55
CA PRO A 92 -11.28 4.33 19.46
C PRO A 92 -12.80 4.21 19.36
N PHE A 93 -13.33 2.98 19.45
CA PHE A 93 -14.77 2.72 19.42
C PHE A 93 -15.49 3.32 18.20
N ASN A 94 -14.84 3.38 17.04
CA ASN A 94 -15.43 3.91 15.83
C ASN A 94 -16.72 3.14 15.44
N GLN A 95 -17.88 3.73 15.74
CA GLN A 95 -19.19 3.26 15.27
C GLN A 95 -19.56 3.88 13.91
N SER A 96 -18.82 4.90 13.49
CA SER A 96 -19.13 5.81 12.38
C SER A 96 -18.50 5.39 11.05
N GLY A 97 -17.94 4.19 10.98
CA GLY A 97 -17.33 3.65 9.78
C GLY A 97 -17.79 2.24 9.53
N GLY A 98 -18.37 1.97 8.36
CA GLY A 98 -18.63 0.59 7.93
C GLY A 98 -17.35 -0.25 8.07
N LYS A 99 -17.52 -1.53 8.43
CA LYS A 99 -16.41 -2.49 8.45
C LYS A 99 -15.81 -2.54 7.04
N PRO A 100 -14.52 -2.18 6.85
CA PRO A 100 -13.91 -2.32 5.54
C PRO A 100 -14.02 -3.78 5.11
N GLY A 101 -14.57 -4.01 3.92
CA GLY A 101 -14.64 -5.34 3.34
C GLY A 101 -13.26 -5.84 2.94
N ILE A 102 -13.14 -7.14 2.73
CA ILE A 102 -11.95 -7.73 2.11
C ILE A 102 -11.84 -7.14 0.70
N HIS A 103 -10.68 -6.57 0.39
CA HIS A 103 -10.36 -6.02 -0.92
C HIS A 103 -8.86 -6.17 -1.19
N VAL A 104 -8.49 -5.94 -2.44
CA VAL A 104 -7.10 -5.88 -2.87
C VAL A 104 -6.86 -4.49 -3.44
N ASP A 105 -5.94 -3.75 -2.82
CA ASP A 105 -5.52 -2.45 -3.31
C ASP A 105 -4.67 -2.58 -4.57
N GLY A 106 -4.83 -1.63 -5.51
CA GLY A 106 -4.21 -1.70 -6.83
C GLY A 106 -4.92 -2.63 -7.83
N GLY A 107 -6.08 -3.18 -7.46
CA GLY A 107 -6.97 -3.97 -8.30
C GLY A 107 -7.96 -3.12 -9.13
N TRP A 108 -8.16 -3.36 -10.44
CA TRP A 108 -9.21 -2.73 -11.26
C TRP A 108 -10.29 -3.77 -11.49
N SER A 109 -11.54 -3.41 -11.23
CA SER A 109 -12.68 -4.33 -11.35
C SER A 109 -13.54 -4.07 -12.60
N GLY A 110 -13.06 -3.26 -13.54
CA GLY A 110 -13.73 -2.99 -14.83
C GLY A 110 -13.14 -3.81 -15.98
N VAL A 111 -13.50 -3.45 -17.23
CA VAL A 111 -12.96 -4.09 -18.44
C VAL A 111 -11.44 -3.93 -18.45
N ILE A 112 -10.70 -5.02 -18.72
CA ILE A 112 -9.24 -5.04 -18.81
C ILE A 112 -8.81 -5.42 -20.24
N PRO A 113 -7.60 -5.00 -20.70
CA PRO A 113 -7.04 -5.46 -21.96
C PRO A 113 -6.82 -6.97 -21.95
N GLU A 114 -7.11 -7.64 -23.07
CA GLU A 114 -7.00 -9.10 -23.18
C GLU A 114 -5.65 -9.55 -23.77
N SER A 115 -4.89 -8.62 -24.36
CA SER A 115 -3.57 -8.90 -24.94
C SER A 115 -2.55 -7.77 -24.74
N ALA A 116 -1.27 -8.13 -24.86
CA ALA A 116 -0.16 -7.17 -24.83
C ALA A 116 -0.21 -6.13 -25.98
N GLU A 117 -0.91 -6.42 -27.07
CA GLU A 117 -1.04 -5.52 -28.22
C GLU A 117 -1.85 -4.27 -27.87
N GLU A 118 -2.69 -4.36 -26.85
CA GLU A 118 -3.53 -3.27 -26.36
C GLU A 118 -2.79 -2.37 -25.34
N ILE A 119 -1.54 -2.71 -24.99
CA ILE A 119 -0.70 -2.02 -24.01
C ILE A 119 0.46 -1.29 -24.71
N ASP A 120 0.77 -0.07 -24.26
CA ASP A 120 2.04 0.60 -24.51
C ASP A 120 3.10 -0.01 -23.58
N THR A 121 4.04 -0.74 -24.16
CA THR A 121 5.09 -1.47 -23.43
C THR A 121 6.13 -0.56 -22.76
N THR A 122 6.17 0.74 -23.09
CA THR A 122 7.06 1.70 -22.43
C THR A 122 6.47 2.18 -21.12
N THR A 123 5.17 2.49 -21.13
CA THR A 123 4.46 3.05 -19.97
C THR A 123 3.68 2.00 -19.18
N CYS A 124 3.56 0.79 -19.74
CA CYS A 124 2.71 -0.29 -19.29
C CYS A 124 1.21 0.06 -19.22
N ARG A 125 0.74 1.12 -19.92
CA ARG A 125 -0.66 1.59 -19.92
C ARG A 125 -1.42 1.12 -21.16
N PRO A 126 -2.76 1.07 -21.17
CA PRO A 126 -3.51 0.74 -22.37
C PRO A 126 -3.34 1.85 -23.40
N LYS A 127 -3.27 1.48 -24.67
CA LYS A 127 -3.25 2.42 -25.80
C LYS A 127 -4.57 3.20 -25.91
N ASP A 128 -5.68 2.61 -25.47
CA ASP A 128 -7.01 3.23 -25.43
C ASP A 128 -7.48 3.41 -23.98
N ALA A 129 -6.96 4.44 -23.32
CA ALA A 129 -7.29 4.76 -21.95
C ALA A 129 -8.81 5.02 -21.75
N ALA A 130 -9.52 5.56 -22.75
CA ALA A 130 -10.94 5.87 -22.62
C ALA A 130 -11.81 4.61 -22.58
N LYS A 131 -11.48 3.60 -23.40
CA LYS A 131 -12.13 2.27 -23.39
C LYS A 131 -12.01 1.58 -22.03
N TYR A 132 -10.85 1.70 -21.38
CA TYR A 132 -10.53 0.95 -20.16
C TYR A 132 -10.76 1.70 -18.86
N PHE A 133 -10.55 3.01 -18.84
CA PHE A 133 -10.58 3.85 -17.63
C PHE A 133 -11.69 4.92 -17.65
N GLY A 134 -12.42 5.05 -18.77
CA GLY A 134 -13.40 6.11 -18.97
C GLY A 134 -12.78 7.43 -19.43
N GLU A 135 -13.65 8.38 -19.79
CA GLU A 135 -13.26 9.65 -20.42
C GLU A 135 -12.72 10.70 -19.44
N ASN A 136 -13.00 10.56 -18.14
CA ASN A 136 -12.59 11.53 -17.11
C ASN A 136 -12.57 10.92 -15.70
N ASP A 137 -11.99 11.67 -14.77
CA ASP A 137 -11.76 11.27 -13.38
C ASP A 137 -13.06 10.97 -12.59
N GLU A 138 -14.22 11.51 -13.02
CA GLU A 138 -15.52 11.19 -12.39
C GLU A 138 -16.08 9.82 -12.82
N LYS A 139 -15.80 9.39 -14.06
CA LYS A 139 -16.08 8.01 -14.51
C LYS A 139 -15.00 7.02 -14.07
N ARG A 140 -13.78 7.50 -13.84
CA ARG A 140 -12.58 6.71 -13.50
C ARG A 140 -12.64 6.07 -12.12
N GLY A 141 -13.46 6.60 -11.21
CA GLY A 141 -13.58 6.10 -9.84
C GLY A 141 -12.28 6.29 -9.02
N THR A 142 -12.40 6.14 -7.70
CA THR A 142 -11.25 6.10 -6.80
C THR A 142 -10.58 4.72 -6.86
N ASN A 143 -9.24 4.69 -7.01
CA ASN A 143 -8.33 3.54 -7.15
C ASN A 143 -8.15 2.96 -8.57
N ASP A 144 -7.10 3.47 -9.23
CA ASP A 144 -6.53 3.02 -10.50
C ASP A 144 -5.93 1.61 -10.37
N GLY A 145 -6.62 0.60 -10.86
CA GLY A 145 -6.18 -0.78 -10.74
C GLY A 145 -5.71 -1.46 -12.04
N LEU A 146 -5.34 -2.74 -11.90
CA LEU A 146 -4.84 -3.73 -12.87
C LEU A 146 -4.74 -3.29 -14.34
N LEU A 147 -3.49 -3.14 -14.76
CA LEU A 147 -3.08 -3.32 -16.14
C LEU A 147 -2.69 -4.78 -16.32
N TRP A 148 -3.23 -5.39 -17.37
CA TRP A 148 -3.02 -6.77 -17.84
C TRP A 148 -1.77 -7.46 -17.27
N MET A 149 -1.96 -8.66 -16.73
CA MET A 149 -0.86 -9.52 -16.33
C MET A 149 -0.57 -10.53 -17.43
N ASN A 150 0.67 -10.58 -17.88
CA ASN A 150 1.06 -11.63 -18.81
C ASN A 150 0.96 -13.00 -18.11
N PRO A 151 0.57 -14.08 -18.81
CA PRO A 151 0.41 -15.41 -18.20
C PRO A 151 1.63 -15.89 -17.41
N GLU A 152 2.83 -15.43 -17.79
CA GLU A 152 4.10 -15.76 -17.15
C GLU A 152 4.43 -14.89 -15.93
N ARG A 153 3.58 -13.91 -15.60
CA ARG A 153 3.69 -13.00 -14.43
C ARG A 153 5.01 -12.22 -14.35
N THR A 154 5.49 -11.74 -15.49
CA THR A 154 6.78 -11.02 -15.60
C THR A 154 6.66 -9.50 -15.54
N LEU A 155 5.46 -8.94 -15.56
CA LEU A 155 5.20 -7.49 -15.46
C LEU A 155 4.53 -7.14 -14.13
N SER A 156 4.73 -5.92 -13.61
CA SER A 156 4.11 -5.49 -12.35
C SER A 156 2.64 -5.13 -12.54
N TYR A 157 1.78 -5.59 -11.63
CA TYR A 157 0.36 -5.26 -11.55
C TYR A 157 0.09 -3.79 -11.18
N GLY A 158 -0.83 -3.14 -11.89
CA GLY A 158 -1.57 -1.97 -11.41
C GLY A 158 -0.74 -0.74 -10.97
N SER A 159 -1.34 0.12 -10.14
CA SER A 159 -0.74 1.36 -9.65
C SER A 159 0.23 1.18 -8.46
N TYR A 160 0.27 -0.01 -7.87
CA TYR A 160 1.09 -0.31 -6.69
C TYR A 160 1.76 -1.67 -6.84
N THR A 161 3.09 -1.71 -6.65
CA THR A 161 3.84 -2.98 -6.69
C THR A 161 3.80 -3.73 -5.36
N ALA A 162 3.70 -3.00 -4.24
CA ALA A 162 3.55 -3.57 -2.90
C ALA A 162 2.99 -2.52 -1.93
N LEU A 163 2.30 -2.99 -0.88
CA LEU A 163 1.88 -2.17 0.25
C LEU A 163 2.82 -2.38 1.43
N VAL A 164 3.31 -1.29 2.02
CA VAL A 164 4.14 -1.30 3.24
C VAL A 164 3.39 -0.57 4.34
N GLY A 165 2.82 -1.34 5.27
CA GLY A 165 2.13 -0.81 6.44
C GLY A 165 3.09 -0.58 7.61
N VAL A 166 3.09 0.63 8.18
CA VAL A 166 3.80 0.94 9.43
C VAL A 166 2.78 1.15 10.54
N ALA A 167 2.82 0.28 11.55
CA ALA A 167 1.97 0.42 12.72
C ALA A 167 2.43 1.61 13.58
N LEU A 168 1.54 2.58 13.82
CA LEU A 168 1.78 3.74 14.71
C LEU A 168 1.13 3.59 16.09
N ASN A 169 0.37 2.51 16.26
CA ASN A 169 -0.30 2.11 17.50
C ASN A 169 -0.07 0.62 17.77
N ASP A 170 -0.57 0.14 18.92
CA ASP A 170 -0.52 -1.27 19.24
C ASP A 170 -1.42 -2.09 18.29
N GLN A 171 -0.86 -3.20 17.80
CA GLN A 171 -1.54 -4.12 16.88
C GLN A 171 -1.76 -5.50 17.52
N HIS A 172 -1.42 -5.70 18.80
CA HIS A 172 -1.57 -6.99 19.48
C HIS A 172 -2.94 -7.17 20.14
N GLU A 173 -3.54 -6.10 20.65
CA GLU A 173 -4.83 -6.15 21.36
C GLU A 173 -6.02 -5.84 20.45
N PRO A 174 -6.96 -6.79 20.20
CA PRO A 174 -8.10 -6.58 19.32
C PRO A 174 -8.89 -5.29 19.63
N GLY A 175 -9.26 -4.55 18.57
CA GLY A 175 -10.05 -3.32 18.70
C GLY A 175 -9.28 -2.03 18.48
N ASN A 176 -7.96 -2.10 18.31
CA ASN A 176 -7.09 -0.96 17.98
C ASN A 176 -7.03 -0.65 16.47
N GLY A 177 -7.99 -1.14 15.67
CA GLY A 177 -8.01 -0.92 14.22
C GLY A 177 -6.88 -1.66 13.50
N GLN A 178 -6.72 -2.94 13.79
CA GLN A 178 -5.66 -3.76 13.22
C GLN A 178 -5.73 -3.84 11.70
N LEU A 179 -4.56 -3.84 11.05
CA LEU A 179 -4.46 -4.28 9.66
C LEU A 179 -4.61 -5.81 9.60
N GLY A 180 -5.65 -6.28 8.90
CA GLY A 180 -5.85 -7.69 8.61
C GLY A 180 -5.35 -8.05 7.21
N VAL A 181 -4.64 -9.17 7.09
CA VAL A 181 -4.19 -9.74 5.81
C VAL A 181 -4.62 -11.20 5.71
N LEU A 182 -5.00 -11.63 4.51
CA LEU A 182 -5.34 -13.03 4.23
C LEU A 182 -4.13 -13.71 3.60
N LYS A 183 -3.70 -14.81 4.20
CA LYS A 183 -2.54 -15.58 3.76
C LYS A 183 -2.80 -16.23 2.40
N GLY A 184 -1.89 -16.05 1.46
CA GLY A 184 -1.86 -16.74 0.16
C GLY A 184 -2.83 -16.20 -0.89
N THR A 185 -3.72 -15.28 -0.53
CA THR A 185 -4.76 -14.77 -1.46
C THR A 185 -4.21 -13.88 -2.56
N HIS A 186 -2.95 -13.42 -2.45
CA HIS A 186 -2.25 -12.70 -3.52
C HIS A 186 -1.97 -13.57 -4.75
N LYS A 187 -2.18 -14.89 -4.67
CA LYS A 187 -2.01 -15.82 -5.80
C LYS A 187 -3.28 -15.96 -6.65
N ASP A 188 -4.43 -15.66 -6.06
CA ASP A 188 -5.78 -15.87 -6.59
C ASP A 188 -6.45 -14.57 -7.08
N VAL A 189 -5.66 -13.49 -7.19
CA VAL A 189 -6.03 -12.21 -7.81
C VAL A 189 -5.83 -12.21 -9.31
#